data_AF-A0A7C1M4K7-F1
#
_entry.id   AF-A0A7C1M4K7-F1
#
_cell.length_a   1.000
_cell.length_b   1.000
_cell.length_c   1.000
_cell.angle_alpha   90.00
_cell.angle_beta   90.00
_cell.angle_gamma   90.00
#
_symmetry.space_group_name_H-M   'P 1'
#
loop_
_entity.id
_entity.type
_entity.pdbx_description
1 polymer ?
#
loop_
_entity_poly.entity_id
_entity_poly.type
_entity_poly.pdbx_seq_one_letter_code
_entity_poly.pdbx_strand_id
1 'polypeptide(L)'
;MGKYRKKPVVVEATQWFKVGDHPVVVPGAGMGNRVCEACNHPSNAHGWCPTLEGNHIVCVGDWIITGVKGEHYPCKPDIFYETYEPV
;
A
#
# COMPACT_ATOMS: atom_id res chain seq x y z
N MET A 1 15.03 1.60 31.57
CA MET A 1 14.41 1.43 30.23
C MET A 1 15.18 2.26 29.22
N GLY A 2 15.54 1.69 28.07
CA GLY A 2 16.20 2.43 27.00
C GLY A 2 15.18 3.20 26.16
N LYS A 3 15.49 4.44 25.79
CA LYS A 3 14.73 5.21 24.80
C LYS A 3 15.44 5.08 23.46
N TYR A 4 14.69 4.80 22.40
CA TYR A 4 15.21 4.64 21.04
C TYR A 4 14.41 5.52 20.07
N ARG A 5 15.05 5.98 18.99
CA ARG A 5 14.42 6.71 17.89
C ARG A 5 14.55 5.92 16.60
N LYS A 6 13.58 6.01 15.70
CA LYS A 6 13.67 5.44 14.34
C LYS A 6 14.81 6.15 13.59
N LYS A 7 15.56 5.42 12.77
CA LYS A 7 16.55 6.02 11.85
C LYS A 7 15.80 6.79 10.76
N PRO A 8 16.29 7.95 10.31
CA PRO A 8 15.76 8.59 9.11
C PRO A 8 16.04 7.68 7.92
N VAL A 9 15.01 7.36 7.14
CA VAL A 9 15.10 6.49 5.97
C VAL A 9 14.33 7.12 4.82
N VAL A 10 14.96 7.21 3.65
CA VAL A 10 14.27 7.47 2.38
C VAL A 10 13.72 6.14 1.88
N VAL A 11 12.49 6.14 1.40
CA VAL A 11 11.82 4.96 0.86
C VAL A 11 11.44 5.20 -0.59
N GLU A 12 11.39 4.12 -1.38
CA GLU A 12 10.69 4.14 -2.66
C GLU A 12 9.23 3.84 -2.42
N ALA A 13 8.35 4.59 -3.09
CA ALA A 13 6.92 4.34 -3.02
C ALA A 13 6.24 4.68 -4.35
N THR A 14 5.22 3.92 -4.70
CA THR A 14 4.38 4.18 -5.88
C THR A 14 2.94 4.26 -5.46
N GLN A 15 2.24 5.33 -5.84
CA GLN A 15 0.81 5.42 -5.64
C GLN A 15 0.08 4.50 -6.62
N TRP A 16 -0.83 3.69 -6.12
CA TRP A 16 -1.49 2.63 -6.87
C TRP A 16 -2.94 3.01 -7.17
N PHE A 17 -3.35 2.94 -8.43
CA PHE A 17 -4.73 3.20 -8.86
C PHE A 17 -5.37 2.00 -9.56
N LYS A 18 -4.56 1.15 -10.18
CA LYS A 18 -5.00 -0.06 -10.87
C LYS A 18 -3.88 -1.10 -10.98
N VAL A 19 -4.26 -2.34 -11.25
CA VAL A 19 -3.31 -3.43 -11.54
C VAL A 19 -2.37 -3.00 -12.66
N GLY A 20 -1.07 -3.21 -12.44
CA GLY A 20 0.00 -2.81 -13.36
C GLY A 20 0.73 -1.53 -12.96
N ASP A 21 0.15 -0.68 -12.11
CA ASP A 21 0.84 0.54 -11.62
C ASP A 21 2.04 0.19 -10.74
N HIS A 22 1.98 -0.94 -10.02
CA HIS A 22 3.10 -1.48 -9.26
C HIS A 22 3.23 -2.99 -9.51
N PRO A 23 4.44 -3.51 -9.80
CA PRO A 23 4.62 -4.89 -10.27
C PRO A 23 4.25 -5.96 -9.24
N VAL A 24 4.29 -5.63 -7.94
CA VAL A 24 3.94 -6.60 -6.88
C VAL A 24 2.45 -6.69 -6.60
N VAL A 25 1.65 -5.74 -7.07
CA VAL A 25 0.21 -5.74 -6.81
C VAL A 25 -0.50 -6.56 -7.87
N VAL A 26 -1.13 -7.66 -7.43
CA VAL A 26 -1.85 -8.59 -8.31
C VAL A 26 -3.36 -8.35 -8.25
N PRO A 27 -4.15 -8.77 -9.25
CA PRO A 27 -5.60 -8.62 -9.22
C PRO A 27 -6.26 -9.24 -7.99
N GLY A 28 -7.23 -8.51 -7.42
CA GLY A 28 -8.15 -8.98 -6.40
C GLY A 28 -9.16 -10.01 -6.91
N ALA A 29 -8.72 -11.20 -7.33
CA ALA A 29 -9.61 -12.24 -7.85
C ALA A 29 -10.71 -12.59 -6.83
N GLY A 30 -11.96 -12.68 -7.28
CA GLY A 30 -13.11 -13.02 -6.44
C GLY A 30 -13.70 -11.87 -5.62
N MET A 31 -13.18 -10.65 -5.77
CA MET A 31 -13.80 -9.48 -5.17
C MET A 31 -15.07 -9.10 -5.96
N GLY A 32 -16.22 -9.13 -5.30
CA GLY A 32 -17.51 -8.75 -5.90
C GLY A 32 -17.59 -7.27 -6.24
N ASN A 33 -18.73 -6.83 -6.76
CA ASN A 33 -18.93 -5.44 -7.18
C ASN A 33 -19.45 -4.52 -6.05
N ARG A 34 -19.26 -4.90 -4.78
CA ARG A 34 -19.67 -4.07 -3.64
C ARG A 34 -18.77 -2.85 -3.55
N VAL A 35 -19.37 -1.68 -3.31
CA VAL A 35 -18.63 -0.44 -3.06
C VAL A 35 -17.88 -0.59 -1.74
N CYS A 36 -16.57 -0.38 -1.77
CA CYS A 36 -15.74 -0.37 -0.58
C CYS A 36 -15.97 0.94 0.18
N GLU A 37 -16.28 0.85 1.46
CA GLU A 37 -16.50 2.02 2.32
C GLU A 37 -15.23 2.84 2.56
N ALA A 38 -14.05 2.24 2.44
CA ALA A 38 -12.78 2.91 2.71
C ALA A 38 -12.30 3.81 1.56
N CYS A 39 -12.61 3.47 0.30
CA CYS A 39 -12.13 4.20 -0.87
C CYS A 39 -13.24 4.60 -1.85
N ASN A 40 -14.49 4.17 -1.61
CA ASN A 40 -15.65 4.42 -2.46
C ASN A 40 -15.53 3.86 -3.91
N HIS A 41 -14.64 2.88 -4.13
CA HIS A 41 -14.51 2.15 -5.39
C HIS A 41 -15.13 0.74 -5.28
N PRO A 42 -15.57 0.13 -6.40
CA PRO A 42 -16.05 -1.24 -6.37
C PRO A 42 -14.91 -2.18 -5.98
N SER A 43 -15.20 -3.22 -5.20
CA SER A 43 -14.16 -4.08 -4.61
C SER A 43 -13.34 -4.82 -5.68
N ASN A 44 -13.89 -5.06 -6.87
CA ASN A 44 -13.14 -5.60 -8.01
C ASN A 44 -12.07 -4.65 -8.60
N ALA A 45 -12.05 -3.37 -8.18
CA ALA A 45 -11.01 -2.41 -8.52
C ALA A 45 -9.81 -2.49 -7.57
N HIS A 46 -9.85 -3.34 -6.55
CA HIS A 46 -8.74 -3.51 -5.60
C HIS A 46 -7.70 -4.53 -6.08
N GLY A 47 -6.50 -4.39 -5.52
CA GLY A 47 -5.40 -5.33 -5.69
C GLY A 47 -5.08 -6.11 -4.42
N TRP A 48 -4.22 -7.10 -4.56
CA TRP A 48 -3.53 -7.77 -3.46
C TRP A 48 -2.04 -7.44 -3.50
N CYS A 49 -1.50 -6.95 -2.40
CA CYS A 49 -0.06 -6.81 -2.19
C CYS A 49 0.42 -7.97 -1.31
N PRO A 50 1.31 -8.84 -1.82
CA PRO A 50 1.98 -9.83 -0.98
C PRO A 50 2.91 -9.10 0.00
N THR A 51 2.61 -9.17 1.29
CA THR A 51 3.46 -8.63 2.36
C THR A 51 4.03 -9.77 3.21
N LEU A 52 4.89 -9.44 4.17
CA LEU A 52 5.42 -10.42 5.13
C LEU A 52 4.34 -11.01 6.07
N GLU A 53 3.18 -10.37 6.15
CA GLU A 53 2.05 -10.78 6.98
C GLU A 53 0.99 -11.55 6.17
N GLY A 54 1.25 -11.78 4.87
CA GLY A 54 0.32 -12.36 3.92
C GLY A 54 -0.19 -11.33 2.91
N ASN A 55 -1.23 -11.70 2.16
CA ASN A 55 -1.81 -10.82 1.15
C ASN A 55 -2.65 -9.72 1.82
N HIS A 56 -2.30 -8.46 1.56
CA HIS A 56 -3.08 -7.30 1.98
C HIS A 56 -3.87 -6.68 0.83
N ILE A 57 -5.10 -6.27 1.11
CA ILE A 57 -5.93 -5.55 0.14
C ILE A 57 -5.32 -4.17 -0.09
N VAL A 58 -5.18 -3.80 -1.36
CA VAL A 58 -4.78 -2.47 -1.81
C VAL A 58 -6.01 -1.78 -2.38
N CYS A 59 -6.41 -0.66 -1.78
CA CYS A 59 -7.47 0.17 -2.31
C CYS A 59 -6.92 1.12 -3.38
N VAL A 60 -7.80 1.58 -4.27
CA VAL A 60 -7.46 2.65 -5.22
C VAL A 60 -6.98 3.88 -4.45
N GLY A 61 -5.82 4.40 -4.83
CA GLY A 61 -5.16 5.55 -4.23
C GLY A 61 -4.10 5.21 -3.18
N ASP A 62 -4.08 3.99 -2.63
CA ASP A 62 -3.09 3.57 -1.63
C ASP A 62 -1.66 3.64 -2.20
N TRP A 63 -0.68 3.88 -1.34
CA TRP A 63 0.74 3.82 -1.68
C TRP A 63 1.30 2.43 -1.44
N ILE A 64 2.14 1.93 -2.33
CA ILE A 64 2.96 0.74 -2.10
C ILE A 64 4.37 1.21 -1.75
N ILE A 65 4.82 0.95 -0.53
CA ILE A 65 6.15 1.32 -0.06
C ILE A 65 7.08 0.11 -0.10
N THR A 66 8.30 0.32 -0.58
CA THR A 66 9.39 -0.65 -0.51
C THR A 66 10.20 -0.44 0.78
N GLY A 67 10.19 -1.43 1.65
CA GLY A 67 10.94 -1.45 2.90
C GLY A 67 12.43 -1.75 2.73
N VAL A 68 13.17 -1.71 3.83
CA VAL A 68 14.65 -1.73 3.84
C VAL A 68 15.22 -3.06 3.32
N LYS A 69 14.47 -4.15 3.40
CA LYS A 69 14.87 -5.47 2.88
C LYS A 69 14.16 -5.81 1.57
N GLY A 70 13.54 -4.84 0.90
CA GLY A 70 12.78 -5.04 -0.34
C GLY A 70 11.38 -5.64 -0.11
N GLU A 71 10.92 -5.73 1.14
CA GLU A 71 9.53 -6.05 1.45
C GLU A 71 8.59 -4.94 0.98
N HIS A 72 7.35 -5.29 0.63
CA HIS A 72 6.35 -4.31 0.21
C HIS A 72 5.20 -4.26 1.21
N TYR A 73 4.64 -3.07 1.40
CA TYR A 73 3.43 -2.90 2.19
C TYR A 73 2.57 -1.76 1.64
N PRO A 74 1.24 -1.91 1.63
CA PRO A 74 0.34 -0.81 1.31
C PRO A 74 0.29 0.18 2.48
N CYS A 75 0.11 1.46 2.14
CA CYS A 75 -0.04 2.57 3.08
C CYS A 75 -1.17 3.48 2.60
N LYS A 76 -2.03 3.91 3.52
CA LYS A 76 -3.12 4.82 3.17
C LYS A 76 -2.57 6.22 2.81
N PRO A 77 -3.21 6.95 1.88
CA PRO A 77 -2.67 8.22 1.39
C PRO A 77 -2.47 9.27 2.49
N ASP A 78 -3.44 9.39 3.38
CA ASP A 78 -3.38 10.27 4.55
C ASP A 78 -2.18 9.93 5.45
N ILE A 79 -2.01 8.65 5.79
CA ILE A 79 -0.86 8.18 6.59
C ILE A 79 0.45 8.39 5.83
N PHE A 80 0.48 8.17 4.52
CA PHE A 80 1.69 8.38 3.71
C PHE A 80 2.14 9.84 3.77
N TYR A 81 1.23 10.80 3.54
CA TYR A 81 1.56 12.22 3.57
C TYR A 81 1.85 12.76 4.98
N GLU A 82 1.30 12.14 6.03
CA GLU A 82 1.68 12.45 7.41
C GLU A 82 3.08 11.94 7.79
N THR A 83 3.61 10.94 7.07
CA THR A 83 4.85 10.24 7.45
C THR A 83 6.02 10.43 6.48
N TYR A 84 5.76 10.83 5.24
CA TYR A 84 6.76 11.00 4.18
C TYR A 84 6.57 12.33 3.45
N GLU A 85 7.70 12.90 3.02
CA GLU A 85 7.77 14.06 2.14
C GLU A 85 8.61 13.72 0.91
N PRO A 86 8.37 14.37 -0.25
CA PRO A 86 9.24 14.23 -1.40
C PRO A 86 10.66 14.70 -1.08
N VAL A 87 11.66 13.96 -1.56
CA VAL A 87 13.09 14.30 -1.44
C VAL A 87 13.71 14.57 -2.80
#